data_AF-A0AA39DWN4-F1
#
_entry.id   AF-A0AA39DWN4-F1
#
_cell.length_a   1.000
_cell.length_b   1.000
_cell.length_c   1.000
_cell.angle_alpha   90.00
_cell.angle_beta   90.00
_cell.angle_gamma   90.00
#
_symmetry.space_group_name_H-M   'P 1'
#
loop_
_entity.id
_entity.type
_entity.pdbx_description
1 polymer ?
#
loop_
_entity_poly.entity_id
_entity_poly.type
_entity_poly.pdbx_seq_one_letter_code
_entity_poly.pdbx_strand_id
1 'polypeptide(L)'
;MSSGEVRDDSKLIELKDESDFEKVLSTDGGLGLLSVCGFGSLLSERSARSTFPDLINFRVARLNGFRRVFAHVAPIFFERGIAKPETMEISSLSVEPCEGETLIVTVFEIQRSEIPSFIKREHEFRFLAVFPETLDGKLFTTPAALCARYSDEEFFQNRCKGSEDIYFQQYGRHNIHKIWRDDVLPCRVYLRHCVLAAKNLSDAAYNNFLDHTFLADRKTTIREYLATTGSGIMEEEPPEPLRARYGG
;
A
#
# COMPACT_ATOMS: atom_id res chain seq x y z
N MET A 1 3.83 -28.84 30.87
CA MET A 1 3.89 -27.39 30.62
C MET A 1 4.57 -27.23 29.27
N SER A 2 3.78 -27.00 28.22
CA SER A 2 4.26 -26.92 26.84
C SER A 2 4.95 -25.58 26.65
N SER A 3 6.24 -25.63 26.32
CA SER A 3 7.03 -24.48 25.91
C SER A 3 6.44 -23.90 24.64
N GLY A 4 5.71 -22.79 24.77
CA GLY A 4 5.31 -21.99 23.61
C GLY A 4 6.56 -21.52 22.90
N GLU A 5 6.74 -21.97 21.66
CA GLU A 5 7.71 -21.38 20.74
C GLU A 5 7.31 -19.92 20.54
N VAL A 6 8.07 -19.02 21.16
CA VAL A 6 8.04 -17.60 20.83
C VAL A 6 8.57 -17.52 19.40
N ARG A 7 7.69 -17.22 18.44
CA ARG A 7 8.12 -16.88 17.08
C ARG A 7 9.10 -15.70 17.20
N ASP A 8 10.29 -15.88 16.64
CA ASP A 8 11.23 -14.78 16.45
C ASP A 8 10.67 -13.84 15.38
N ASP A 9 9.90 -12.84 15.80
CA ASP A 9 9.25 -11.84 14.96
C ASP A 9 10.26 -10.89 14.26
N SER A 10 11.58 -11.12 14.39
CA SER A 10 12.61 -10.19 13.91
C SER A 10 12.91 -10.26 12.40
N LYS A 11 12.37 -11.22 11.66
CA LYS A 11 12.52 -11.28 10.19
C LYS A 11 11.19 -11.42 9.48
N LEU A 12 10.73 -10.30 8.92
CA LEU A 12 9.64 -10.26 7.95
C LEU A 12 9.97 -11.19 6.77
N ILE A 13 9.00 -12.01 6.38
CA ILE A 13 9.15 -12.98 5.27
C ILE A 13 8.87 -12.23 3.96
N GLU A 14 9.90 -12.05 3.14
CA GLU A 14 9.77 -11.45 1.81
C GLU A 14 9.34 -12.50 0.77
N LEU A 15 8.39 -12.13 -0.09
CA LEU A 15 7.90 -12.94 -1.22
C LEU A 15 8.53 -12.41 -2.52
N LYS A 16 9.53 -13.11 -3.04
CA LYS A 16 10.36 -12.59 -4.15
C LYS A 16 9.81 -12.93 -5.52
N ASP A 17 9.31 -14.16 -5.65
CA ASP A 17 8.78 -14.71 -6.90
C ASP A 17 7.52 -15.54 -6.66
N GLU A 18 6.89 -16.00 -7.74
CA GLU A 18 5.65 -16.79 -7.70
C GLU A 18 5.74 -17.99 -6.75
N SER A 19 6.90 -18.65 -6.64
CA SER A 19 7.06 -19.81 -5.77
C SER A 19 6.97 -19.47 -4.28
N ASP A 20 7.31 -18.24 -3.90
CA ASP A 20 7.10 -17.76 -2.53
C ASP A 20 5.63 -17.49 -2.26
N PHE A 21 4.89 -16.96 -3.24
CA PHE A 21 3.44 -16.76 -3.13
C PHE A 21 2.68 -18.08 -2.98
N GLU A 22 3.12 -19.14 -3.66
CA GLU A 22 2.53 -20.47 -3.52
C GLU A 22 2.60 -21.01 -2.07
N LYS A 23 3.64 -20.65 -1.32
CA LYS A 23 3.83 -21.09 0.07
C LYS A 23 2.88 -20.40 1.05
N VAL A 24 2.27 -19.29 0.65
CA VAL A 24 1.39 -18.47 1.50
C VAL A 24 -0.09 -18.56 1.10
N LEU A 25 -0.41 -19.39 0.11
CA LEU A 25 -1.80 -19.67 -0.27
C LEU A 25 -2.55 -20.35 0.87
N SER A 26 -3.82 -19.98 1.04
CA SER A 26 -4.71 -20.71 1.93
C SER A 26 -4.94 -22.13 1.40
N THR A 27 -4.77 -23.12 2.27
CA THR A 27 -5.13 -24.51 2.00
C THR A 27 -6.61 -24.80 2.26
N ASP A 28 -7.33 -23.85 2.87
CA ASP A 28 -8.73 -24.03 3.21
C ASP A 28 -9.61 -24.07 1.95
N GLY A 29 -10.46 -25.08 1.85
CA GLY A 29 -11.40 -25.24 0.73
C GLY A 29 -10.78 -25.65 -0.60
N GLY A 30 -9.46 -25.90 -0.66
CA GLY A 30 -8.77 -26.44 -1.85
C GLY A 30 -8.63 -25.49 -3.04
N LEU A 31 -9.08 -24.23 -2.92
CA LEU A 31 -9.05 -23.24 -4.00
C LEU A 31 -7.69 -22.52 -4.14
N GLY A 32 -6.82 -22.58 -3.13
CA GLY A 32 -5.50 -21.94 -3.17
C GLY A 32 -5.60 -20.42 -3.31
N LEU A 33 -6.22 -19.76 -2.34
CA LEU A 33 -6.47 -18.31 -2.38
C LEU A 33 -5.34 -17.53 -1.72
N LEU A 34 -4.94 -16.41 -2.32
CA LEU A 34 -3.97 -15.48 -1.73
C LEU A 34 -4.73 -14.35 -1.03
N SER A 35 -4.49 -14.16 0.27
CA SER A 35 -4.94 -12.97 0.97
C SER A 35 -4.02 -11.78 0.64
N VAL A 36 -4.60 -10.60 0.39
CA VAL A 36 -3.89 -9.35 0.07
C VAL A 36 -4.34 -8.23 1.01
N CYS A 37 -3.38 -7.48 1.55
CA CYS A 37 -3.62 -6.34 2.43
C CYS A 37 -3.72 -5.02 1.64
N GLY A 38 -4.88 -4.36 1.71
CA GLY A 38 -5.09 -3.01 1.20
C GLY A 38 -4.95 -1.94 2.28
N PHE A 39 -4.10 -0.92 2.07
CA PHE A 39 -3.81 0.12 3.07
C PHE A 39 -4.00 1.56 2.59
N GLY A 40 -4.08 1.77 1.27
CA GLY A 40 -4.29 3.08 0.63
C GLY A 40 -5.61 3.12 -0.14
N SER A 41 -5.57 3.28 -1.46
CA SER A 41 -6.78 3.24 -2.29
C SER A 41 -7.56 1.93 -2.18
N LEU A 42 -6.89 0.82 -1.86
CA LEU A 42 -7.52 -0.50 -1.69
C LEU A 42 -8.35 -0.63 -0.40
N LEU A 43 -8.40 0.41 0.45
CA LEU A 43 -9.42 0.51 1.50
C LEU A 43 -10.84 0.61 0.93
N SER A 44 -10.99 1.08 -0.31
CA SER A 44 -12.25 1.09 -1.05
C SER A 44 -12.41 -0.22 -1.82
N GLU A 45 -13.47 -0.97 -1.56
CA GLU A 45 -13.76 -2.20 -2.30
C GLU A 45 -13.93 -1.93 -3.81
N ARG A 46 -14.52 -0.79 -4.17
CA ARG A 46 -14.64 -0.37 -5.57
C ARG A 46 -13.25 -0.24 -6.23
N SER A 47 -12.32 0.42 -5.55
CA SER A 47 -10.94 0.56 -6.04
C SER A 47 -10.22 -0.78 -6.06
N ALA A 48 -10.45 -1.64 -5.06
CA ALA A 48 -9.91 -2.99 -5.03
C ALA A 48 -10.43 -3.82 -6.21
N ARG A 49 -11.73 -3.78 -6.52
CA ARG A 49 -12.33 -4.47 -7.68
C ARG A 49 -11.89 -3.90 -9.03
N SER A 50 -11.57 -2.61 -9.11
CA SER A 50 -10.95 -2.06 -10.32
C SER A 50 -9.56 -2.66 -10.60
N THR A 51 -8.92 -3.22 -9.58
CA THR A 51 -7.61 -3.86 -9.64
C THR A 51 -7.70 -5.38 -9.73
N PHE A 52 -8.58 -5.98 -8.93
CA PHE A 52 -8.84 -7.41 -8.79
C PHE A 52 -10.35 -7.65 -8.95
N PRO A 53 -10.87 -7.72 -10.18
CA PRO A 53 -12.31 -7.77 -10.44
C PRO A 53 -13.03 -8.89 -9.70
N ASP A 54 -12.36 -10.04 -9.61
CA ASP A 54 -12.90 -11.28 -9.05
C ASP A 54 -12.56 -11.48 -7.57
N LEU A 55 -12.08 -10.43 -6.87
CA LEU A 55 -11.76 -10.54 -5.45
C LEU A 55 -12.98 -11.00 -4.65
N ILE A 56 -12.70 -11.78 -3.60
CA ILE A 56 -13.69 -12.27 -2.65
C ILE A 56 -13.27 -11.94 -1.20
N ASN A 57 -14.20 -12.13 -0.26
CA ASN A 57 -13.95 -12.02 1.18
C ASN A 57 -13.31 -10.68 1.62
N PHE A 58 -13.72 -9.57 0.99
CA PHE A 58 -13.31 -8.23 1.37
C PHE A 58 -13.76 -7.92 2.80
N ARG A 59 -12.80 -7.66 3.68
CA ARG A 59 -13.03 -7.46 5.13
C ARG A 59 -12.03 -6.48 5.72
N VAL A 60 -12.36 -5.94 6.89
CA VAL A 60 -11.47 -5.04 7.64
C VAL A 60 -10.61 -5.85 8.60
N ALA A 61 -9.34 -5.47 8.73
CA ALA A 61 -8.39 -6.06 9.66
C ALA A 61 -7.48 -5.00 10.27
N ARG A 62 -6.72 -5.42 11.29
CA ARG A 62 -5.66 -4.67 11.93
C ARG A 62 -4.31 -5.26 11.53
N LEU A 63 -3.34 -4.41 11.22
CA LEU A 63 -1.95 -4.79 10.96
C LEU A 63 -1.04 -4.02 11.92
N ASN A 64 -0.34 -4.75 12.78
CA ASN A 64 0.57 -4.20 13.78
C ASN A 64 2.01 -4.15 13.25
N GLY A 65 2.82 -3.21 13.75
CA GLY A 65 4.25 -3.13 13.44
C GLY A 65 4.59 -2.46 12.11
N PHE A 66 3.63 -1.75 11.50
CA PHE A 66 3.80 -1.02 10.25
C PHE A 66 3.19 0.37 10.35
N ARG A 67 3.74 1.31 9.58
CA ARG A 67 3.13 2.64 9.36
C ARG A 67 2.91 2.93 7.89
N ARG A 68 1.95 3.81 7.58
CA ARG A 68 1.73 4.36 6.24
C ARG A 68 2.47 5.67 6.06
N VAL A 69 3.13 5.83 4.92
CA VAL A 69 3.91 7.03 4.61
C VAL A 69 3.67 7.48 3.17
N PHE A 70 3.42 8.76 2.97
CA PHE A 70 3.34 9.40 1.65
C PHE A 70 4.73 9.76 1.12
N ALA A 71 5.54 8.74 0.84
CA ALA A 71 6.95 8.86 0.42
C ALA A 71 7.23 8.28 -0.97
N HIS A 72 6.23 7.72 -1.65
CA HIS A 72 6.42 6.96 -2.87
C HIS A 72 6.13 7.80 -4.12
N VAL A 73 7.11 8.08 -4.96
CA VAL A 73 6.90 8.79 -6.23
C VAL A 73 6.40 7.81 -7.29
N ALA A 74 5.10 7.82 -7.55
CA ALA A 74 4.46 6.90 -8.49
C ALA A 74 4.45 7.49 -9.93
N PRO A 75 5.13 6.87 -10.92
CA PRO A 75 5.16 7.36 -12.30
C PRO A 75 3.77 7.58 -12.91
N ILE A 76 2.82 6.71 -12.54
CA ILE A 76 1.43 6.75 -13.01
C ILE A 76 0.72 8.08 -12.69
N PHE A 77 1.15 8.85 -11.68
CA PHE A 77 0.57 10.16 -11.38
C PHE A 77 0.98 11.23 -12.39
N PHE A 78 2.18 11.11 -12.96
CA PHE A 78 2.66 11.98 -14.03
C PHE A 78 1.95 11.64 -15.34
N GLU A 79 1.85 10.35 -15.67
CA GLU A 79 1.12 9.86 -16.85
C GLU A 79 -0.34 10.29 -16.86
N ARG A 80 -0.96 10.36 -15.67
CA ARG A 80 -2.36 10.79 -15.48
C ARG A 80 -2.55 12.30 -15.37
N GLY A 81 -1.48 13.08 -15.34
CA GLY A 81 -1.54 14.53 -15.19
C GLY A 81 -2.11 14.99 -13.84
N ILE A 82 -1.93 14.20 -12.77
CA ILE A 82 -2.39 14.54 -11.40
C ILE A 82 -1.25 14.82 -10.43
N ALA A 83 -0.01 14.55 -10.83
CA ALA A 83 1.18 15.01 -10.12
C ALA A 83 1.34 16.54 -10.27
N LYS A 84 1.77 17.22 -9.21
CA LYS A 84 2.14 18.66 -9.24
C LYS A 84 3.62 18.81 -8.88
N PRO A 85 4.55 18.68 -9.86
CA PRO A 85 5.99 18.71 -9.60
C PRO A 85 6.46 20.05 -9.01
N GLU A 86 5.80 21.15 -9.34
CA GLU A 86 6.16 22.51 -8.91
C GLU A 86 5.98 22.70 -7.39
N THR A 87 5.04 21.98 -6.80
CA THR A 87 4.73 21.99 -5.36
C THR A 87 5.19 20.72 -4.64
N MET A 88 5.84 19.80 -5.37
CA MET A 88 6.24 18.48 -4.88
C MET A 88 5.07 17.58 -4.41
N GLU A 89 3.81 17.89 -4.77
CA GLU A 89 2.63 17.08 -4.46
C GLU A 89 2.50 15.91 -5.46
N ILE A 90 3.45 14.97 -5.34
CA ILE A 90 3.70 13.90 -6.31
C ILE A 90 3.72 12.51 -5.67
N SER A 91 3.57 12.40 -4.35
CA SER A 91 3.71 11.11 -3.67
C SER A 91 2.39 10.34 -3.56
N SER A 92 2.51 9.03 -3.65
CA SER A 92 1.51 8.04 -3.27
C SER A 92 1.92 7.39 -1.94
N LEU A 93 1.15 6.40 -1.51
CA LEU A 93 1.35 5.68 -0.26
C LEU A 93 2.31 4.51 -0.42
N SER A 94 3.06 4.27 0.63
CA SER A 94 3.72 3.00 0.92
C SER A 94 3.59 2.66 2.39
N VAL A 95 4.01 1.45 2.75
CA VAL A 95 4.15 1.03 4.15
C VAL A 95 5.59 0.61 4.43
N GLU A 96 6.01 0.82 5.66
CA GLU A 96 7.30 0.38 6.17
C GLU A 96 7.18 -0.14 7.61
N PRO A 97 8.07 -1.04 8.04
CA PRO A 97 8.09 -1.51 9.42
C PRO A 97 8.27 -0.35 10.40
N CYS A 98 7.48 -0.35 11.46
CA CYS A 98 7.56 0.62 12.55
C CYS A 98 6.96 0.02 13.81
N GLU A 99 7.80 -0.33 14.77
CA GLU A 99 7.37 -0.89 16.05
C GLU A 99 6.45 0.10 16.79
N GLY A 100 5.42 -0.42 17.46
CA GLY A 100 4.42 0.38 18.18
C GLY A 100 3.33 1.00 17.30
N GLU A 101 3.47 0.98 15.97
CA GLU A 101 2.44 1.48 15.06
C GLU A 101 1.41 0.42 14.69
N THR A 102 0.21 0.87 14.31
CA THR A 102 -0.92 0.00 13.96
C THR A 102 -1.74 0.61 12.85
N LEU A 103 -2.10 -0.21 11.86
CA LEU A 103 -2.91 0.18 10.71
C LEU A 103 -4.23 -0.57 10.70
N ILE A 104 -5.32 0.15 10.39
CA ILE A 104 -6.54 -0.45 9.88
C ILE A 104 -6.39 -0.60 8.38
N VAL A 105 -6.50 -1.85 7.94
CA VAL A 105 -6.33 -2.29 6.56
C VAL A 105 -7.58 -3.05 6.10
N THR A 106 -7.69 -3.28 4.81
CA THR A 106 -8.60 -4.27 4.26
C THR A 106 -7.82 -5.54 3.93
N VAL A 107 -8.47 -6.68 4.03
CA VAL A 107 -7.96 -7.96 3.52
C VAL A 107 -9.00 -8.50 2.56
N PHE A 108 -8.57 -8.96 1.40
CA PHE A 108 -9.40 -9.67 0.43
C PHE A 108 -8.58 -10.78 -0.19
N GLU A 109 -9.26 -11.70 -0.86
CA GLU A 109 -8.65 -12.87 -1.46
C GLU A 109 -8.73 -12.81 -2.99
N ILE A 110 -7.63 -13.18 -3.63
CA ILE A 110 -7.52 -13.33 -5.09
C ILE A 110 -7.21 -14.78 -5.45
N GLN A 111 -7.56 -15.17 -6.66
CA GLN A 111 -7.29 -16.52 -7.15
C GLN A 111 -5.79 -16.71 -7.42
N ARG A 112 -5.31 -17.94 -7.29
CA ARG A 112 -3.93 -18.33 -7.63
C ARG A 112 -3.52 -17.86 -9.03
N SER A 113 -4.43 -17.94 -10.01
CA SER A 113 -4.21 -17.50 -11.39
C SER A 113 -3.95 -16.00 -11.54
N GLU A 114 -4.31 -15.18 -10.56
CA GLU A 114 -4.11 -13.73 -10.57
C GLU A 114 -2.73 -13.30 -10.05
N ILE A 115 -1.97 -14.20 -9.40
CA ILE A 115 -0.66 -13.90 -8.80
C ILE A 115 0.33 -13.27 -9.80
N PRO A 116 0.50 -13.79 -11.04
CA PRO A 116 1.44 -13.17 -11.99
C PRO A 116 1.05 -11.73 -12.36
N SER A 117 -0.25 -11.46 -12.47
CA SER A 117 -0.77 -10.12 -12.76
C SER A 117 -0.61 -9.17 -11.58
N PHE A 118 -0.76 -9.69 -10.35
CA PHE A 118 -0.50 -8.95 -9.12
C PHE A 118 0.98 -8.55 -9.02
N ILE A 119 1.91 -9.49 -9.17
CA ILE A 119 3.36 -9.24 -9.12
C ILE A 119 3.78 -8.20 -10.17
N LYS A 120 3.25 -8.32 -11.39
CA LYS A 120 3.57 -7.40 -12.48
C LYS A 120 3.07 -5.98 -12.21
N ARG A 121 1.90 -5.83 -11.59
CA ARG A 121 1.30 -4.52 -11.33
C ARG A 121 2.00 -3.79 -10.20
N GLU A 122 2.32 -4.51 -9.13
CA GLU A 122 2.93 -3.96 -7.92
C GLU A 122 4.46 -4.14 -7.93
N HIS A 123 5.07 -4.18 -9.12
CA HIS A 123 6.49 -4.54 -9.31
C HIS A 123 7.45 -3.59 -8.60
N GLU A 124 7.00 -2.36 -8.32
CA GLU A 124 7.74 -1.34 -7.57
C GLU A 124 7.89 -1.67 -6.08
N PHE A 125 7.00 -2.50 -5.53
CA PHE A 125 6.96 -2.80 -4.10
C PHE A 125 7.72 -4.09 -3.74
N ARG A 126 8.14 -4.12 -2.47
CA ARG A 126 8.53 -5.33 -1.76
C ARG A 126 7.27 -6.05 -1.31
N PHE A 127 7.16 -7.34 -1.58
CA PHE A 127 6.06 -8.13 -1.04
C PHE A 127 6.47 -8.79 0.26
N LEU A 128 5.67 -8.61 1.30
CA LEU A 128 5.87 -9.24 2.61
C LEU A 128 4.68 -10.13 2.94
N ALA A 129 4.95 -11.31 3.48
CA ALA A 129 3.95 -12.12 4.16
C ALA A 129 3.78 -11.60 5.59
N VAL A 130 2.58 -11.11 5.90
CA VAL A 130 2.21 -10.58 7.21
C VAL A 130 1.01 -11.30 7.78
N PHE A 131 0.80 -11.20 9.09
CA PHE A 131 -0.35 -11.79 9.77
C PHE A 131 -1.24 -10.68 10.33
N PRO A 132 -2.27 -10.23 9.58
CA PRO A 132 -3.26 -9.33 10.13
C PRO A 132 -4.07 -9.98 11.24
N GLU A 133 -4.70 -9.16 12.05
CA GLU A 133 -5.64 -9.55 13.09
C GLU A 133 -7.04 -9.06 12.72
N THR A 134 -8.06 -9.77 13.15
CA THR A 134 -9.42 -9.23 13.19
C THR A 134 -9.48 -8.01 14.14
N LEU A 135 -10.53 -7.19 14.05
CA LEU A 135 -10.64 -6.00 14.91
C LEU A 135 -10.75 -6.32 16.41
N ASP A 136 -11.22 -7.53 16.76
CA ASP A 136 -11.25 -8.10 18.11
C ASP A 136 -9.93 -8.77 18.55
N GLY A 137 -8.87 -8.69 17.72
CA GLY A 137 -7.51 -9.11 18.08
C GLY A 137 -7.19 -10.57 17.82
N LYS A 138 -7.97 -11.28 16.99
CA LYS A 138 -7.67 -12.66 16.60
C LYS A 138 -6.76 -12.66 15.37
N LEU A 139 -5.56 -13.21 15.52
CA LEU A 139 -4.60 -13.37 14.42
C LEU A 139 -5.16 -14.27 13.32
N PHE A 140 -4.90 -13.91 12.06
CA PHE A 140 -5.21 -14.75 10.92
C PHE A 140 -4.33 -16.01 10.92
N THR A 141 -4.90 -17.14 10.49
CA THR A 141 -4.18 -18.42 10.40
C THR A 141 -3.31 -18.51 9.16
N THR A 142 -3.67 -17.79 8.10
CA THR A 142 -2.94 -17.71 6.83
C THR A 142 -2.38 -16.30 6.67
N PRO A 143 -1.11 -16.16 6.25
CA PRO A 143 -0.54 -14.85 5.97
C PRO A 143 -1.22 -14.15 4.80
N ALA A 144 -1.15 -12.83 4.80
CA ALA A 144 -1.56 -11.97 3.69
C ALA A 144 -0.34 -11.29 3.05
N ALA A 145 -0.40 -11.05 1.75
CA ALA A 145 0.61 -10.29 1.01
C ALA A 145 0.42 -8.79 1.24
N LEU A 146 1.50 -8.11 1.64
CA LEU A 146 1.57 -6.66 1.83
C LEU A 146 2.60 -6.06 0.88
N CYS A 147 2.22 -5.01 0.16
CA CYS A 147 3.12 -4.20 -0.66
C CYS A 147 3.83 -3.15 0.21
N ALA A 148 5.04 -3.45 0.67
CA ALA A 148 5.89 -2.56 1.44
C ALA A 148 6.93 -1.86 0.55
N ARG A 149 7.53 -0.77 1.07
CA ARG A 149 8.57 -0.06 0.32
C ARG A 149 9.87 -0.87 0.23
N TYR A 150 10.60 -0.65 -0.85
CA TYR A 150 12.05 -0.90 -0.90
C TYR A 150 12.82 0.36 -0.45
N SER A 151 14.14 0.23 -0.32
CA SER A 151 15.05 1.35 -0.61
C SER A 151 15.33 1.43 -2.12
N ASP A 152 15.77 2.60 -2.62
CA ASP A 152 16.12 2.73 -4.05
C ASP A 152 17.21 1.74 -4.47
N GLU A 153 18.20 1.49 -3.60
CA GLU A 153 19.26 0.50 -3.84
C GLU A 153 18.68 -0.91 -3.97
N GLU A 154 17.83 -1.33 -3.03
CA GLU A 154 17.21 -2.65 -3.11
C GLU A 154 16.30 -2.77 -4.33
N PHE A 155 15.56 -1.72 -4.70
CA PHE A 155 14.75 -1.73 -5.91
C PHE A 155 15.64 -1.90 -7.15
N PHE A 156 16.73 -1.14 -7.25
CA PHE A 156 17.67 -1.22 -8.35
C PHE A 156 18.30 -2.61 -8.49
N GLN A 157 18.75 -3.21 -7.38
CA GLN A 157 19.34 -4.55 -7.39
C GLN A 157 18.30 -5.65 -7.67
N ASN A 158 17.15 -5.62 -6.99
CA ASN A 158 16.19 -6.73 -7.04
C ASN A 158 15.25 -6.65 -8.25
N ARG A 159 14.78 -5.45 -8.62
CA ARG A 159 13.79 -5.25 -9.69
C ARG A 159 14.43 -4.82 -11.00
N CYS A 160 15.48 -3.99 -10.96
CA CYS A 160 16.23 -3.62 -12.17
C CYS A 160 17.40 -4.55 -12.48
N LYS A 161 17.75 -5.50 -11.58
CA LYS A 161 18.90 -6.40 -11.75
C LYS A 161 20.22 -5.65 -11.99
N GLY A 162 20.36 -4.47 -11.40
CA GLY A 162 21.50 -3.58 -11.60
C GLY A 162 21.55 -2.87 -12.97
N SER A 163 20.46 -2.90 -13.75
CA SER A 163 20.40 -2.27 -15.08
C SER A 163 19.84 -0.84 -15.00
N GLU A 164 20.69 0.14 -15.33
CA GLU A 164 20.28 1.55 -15.45
C GLU A 164 19.25 1.76 -16.57
N ASP A 165 19.32 1.00 -17.66
CA ASP A 165 18.36 1.08 -18.76
C ASP A 165 16.94 0.71 -18.31
N ILE A 166 16.79 -0.36 -17.52
CA ILE A 166 15.50 -0.78 -16.98
C ILE A 166 14.95 0.30 -16.04
N TYR A 167 15.82 0.86 -15.18
CA TYR A 167 15.43 1.95 -14.29
C TYR A 167 14.97 3.20 -15.07
N PHE A 168 15.75 3.62 -16.07
CA PHE A 168 15.46 4.81 -16.88
C PHE A 168 14.16 4.66 -17.68
N GLN A 169 13.89 3.47 -18.22
CA GLN A 169 12.64 3.21 -18.95
C GLN A 169 11.40 3.35 -18.08
N GLN A 170 11.49 3.01 -16.79
CA GLN A 170 10.37 3.04 -15.85
C GLN A 170 10.20 4.40 -15.17
N TYR A 171 11.30 5.05 -14.77
CA TYR A 171 11.28 6.24 -13.92
C TYR A 171 11.93 7.46 -14.58
N GLY A 172 13.01 7.24 -15.34
CA GLY A 172 13.79 8.31 -15.96
C GLY A 172 12.99 9.20 -16.92
N ARG A 173 11.98 8.64 -17.60
CA ARG A 173 11.08 9.38 -18.51
C ARG A 173 10.30 10.51 -17.82
N HIS A 174 10.13 10.43 -16.51
CA HIS A 174 9.43 11.43 -15.70
C HIS A 174 10.38 12.26 -14.82
N ASN A 175 11.69 12.21 -15.09
CA ASN A 175 12.74 12.81 -14.25
C ASN A 175 12.67 12.32 -12.79
N ILE A 176 12.25 11.07 -12.58
CA ILE A 176 12.25 10.44 -11.27
C ILE A 176 13.61 9.77 -11.08
N HIS A 177 14.44 10.37 -10.22
CA HIS A 177 15.76 9.86 -9.86
C HIS A 177 15.77 9.12 -8.51
N LYS A 178 14.68 9.23 -7.76
CA LYS A 178 14.46 8.56 -6.47
C LYS A 178 12.98 8.26 -6.31
N ILE A 179 12.67 6.99 -6.03
CA ILE A 179 11.32 6.46 -5.87
C ILE A 179 10.83 6.74 -4.45
N TRP A 180 11.69 6.48 -3.45
CA TRP A 180 11.33 6.62 -2.03
C TRP A 180 11.96 7.89 -1.44
N ARG A 181 11.16 8.93 -1.30
CA ARG A 181 11.60 10.28 -0.99
C ARG A 181 11.10 10.78 0.36
N ASP A 182 11.84 11.72 0.92
CA ASP A 182 11.57 12.34 2.23
C ASP A 182 11.17 13.83 2.07
N ASP A 183 11.21 14.34 0.85
CA ASP A 183 11.04 15.75 0.44
C ASP A 183 9.87 15.94 -0.53
N VAL A 184 8.84 15.11 -0.41
CA VAL A 184 7.64 15.10 -1.26
C VAL A 184 6.38 15.24 -0.44
N LEU A 185 5.35 15.81 -1.06
CA LEU A 185 4.01 15.92 -0.50
C LEU A 185 3.04 14.95 -1.20
N PRO A 186 1.94 14.57 -0.52
CA PRO A 186 0.92 13.72 -1.11
C PRO A 186 0.35 14.31 -2.39
N CYS A 187 0.21 13.51 -3.43
CA CYS A 187 -0.64 13.85 -4.57
C CYS A 187 -2.06 14.11 -4.05
N ARG A 188 -2.56 15.33 -4.25
CA ARG A 188 -3.79 15.81 -3.61
C ARG A 188 -5.00 14.94 -3.92
N VAL A 189 -5.24 14.67 -5.21
CA VAL A 189 -6.34 13.81 -5.68
C VAL A 189 -6.25 12.41 -5.08
N TYR A 190 -5.05 11.83 -5.01
CA TYR A 190 -4.86 10.50 -4.45
C TYR A 190 -5.05 10.47 -2.94
N LEU A 191 -4.50 11.45 -2.20
CA LEU A 191 -4.70 11.59 -0.76
C LEU A 191 -6.19 11.71 -0.43
N ARG A 192 -6.91 12.61 -1.11
CA ARG A 192 -8.36 12.76 -0.94
C ARG A 192 -9.08 11.43 -1.11
N HIS A 193 -8.78 10.70 -2.19
CA HIS A 193 -9.39 9.40 -2.43
C HIS A 193 -9.13 8.41 -1.29
N CYS A 194 -7.90 8.31 -0.80
CA CYS A 194 -7.58 7.42 0.33
C CYS A 194 -8.30 7.82 1.63
N VAL A 195 -8.39 9.12 1.91
CA VAL A 195 -9.12 9.65 3.08
C VAL A 195 -10.61 9.31 2.98
N LEU A 196 -11.23 9.48 1.81
CA LEU A 196 -12.63 9.11 1.57
C LEU A 196 -12.85 7.60 1.65
N ALA A 197 -11.93 6.80 1.10
CA ALA A 197 -11.99 5.35 1.19
C ALA A 197 -11.95 4.87 2.65
N ALA A 198 -11.05 5.43 3.47
CA ALA A 198 -10.99 5.14 4.90
C ALA A 198 -12.26 5.58 5.64
N LYS A 199 -12.79 6.76 5.30
CA LYS A 199 -14.03 7.29 5.87
C LYS A 199 -15.24 6.41 5.59
N ASN A 200 -15.38 5.96 4.36
CA ASN A 200 -16.47 5.09 3.93
C ASN A 200 -16.36 3.69 4.54
N LEU A 201 -15.16 3.26 4.94
CA LEU A 201 -14.92 1.96 5.55
C LEU A 201 -15.41 1.92 7.01
N SER A 202 -15.04 2.90 7.83
CA SER A 202 -15.57 3.12 9.19
C SER A 202 -14.93 4.35 9.86
N ASP A 203 -15.51 4.85 10.95
CA ASP A 203 -14.88 5.88 11.77
C ASP A 203 -13.53 5.44 12.37
N ALA A 204 -13.39 4.16 12.72
CA ALA A 204 -12.13 3.61 13.20
C ALA A 204 -11.05 3.63 12.12
N ALA A 205 -11.40 3.24 10.89
CA ALA A 205 -10.49 3.31 9.74
C ALA A 205 -10.14 4.77 9.39
N TYR A 206 -11.12 5.68 9.44
CA TYR A 206 -10.91 7.11 9.19
C TYR A 206 -9.91 7.72 10.16
N ASN A 207 -10.15 7.57 11.46
CA ASN A 207 -9.28 8.12 12.50
C ASN A 207 -7.89 7.48 12.41
N ASN A 208 -7.81 6.17 12.23
CA ASN A 208 -6.53 5.50 12.04
C ASN A 208 -5.80 5.99 10.78
N PHE A 209 -6.50 6.27 9.68
CA PHE A 209 -5.88 6.85 8.48
C PHE A 209 -5.31 8.23 8.74
N LEU A 210 -6.04 9.09 9.43
CA LEU A 210 -5.59 10.45 9.69
C LEU A 210 -4.42 10.51 10.69
N ASP A 211 -4.44 9.66 11.71
CA ASP A 211 -3.51 9.70 12.84
C ASP A 211 -2.28 8.80 12.69
N HIS A 212 -2.41 7.69 11.94
CA HIS A 212 -1.34 6.71 11.71
C HIS A 212 -0.90 6.63 10.25
N THR A 213 -1.04 7.76 9.54
CA THR A 213 -0.43 7.96 8.22
C THR A 213 0.36 9.25 8.26
N PHE A 214 1.58 9.22 7.73
CA PHE A 214 2.54 10.31 7.86
C PHE A 214 2.93 10.85 6.48
N LEU A 215 3.38 12.10 6.46
CA LEU A 215 4.10 12.68 5.34
C LEU A 215 5.47 12.00 5.18
N ALA A 216 6.17 12.35 4.09
CA ALA A 216 7.50 11.84 3.79
C ALA A 216 8.53 12.08 4.92
N ASP A 217 8.31 13.10 5.76
CA ASP A 217 9.11 13.41 6.95
C ASP A 217 8.94 12.42 8.10
N ARG A 218 7.96 11.50 8.02
CA ARG A 218 7.60 10.48 9.02
C ARG A 218 7.25 11.06 10.40
N LYS A 219 6.84 12.32 10.44
CA LYS A 219 6.52 13.05 11.68
C LYS A 219 5.15 13.68 11.59
N THR A 220 4.89 14.41 10.51
CA THR A 220 3.64 15.12 10.33
C THR A 220 2.55 14.13 9.93
N THR A 221 1.48 14.05 10.72
CA THR A 221 0.33 13.19 10.42
C THR A 221 -0.51 13.78 9.29
N ILE A 222 -1.31 12.95 8.62
CA ILE A 222 -2.29 13.44 7.64
C ILE A 222 -3.33 14.36 8.30
N ARG A 223 -3.70 14.12 9.57
CA ARG A 223 -4.58 15.04 10.30
C ARG A 223 -4.01 16.45 10.38
N GLU A 224 -2.76 16.58 10.83
CA GLU A 224 -2.09 17.87 10.96
C GLU A 224 -1.88 18.55 9.60
N TYR A 225 -1.50 17.76 8.59
CA TYR A 225 -1.29 18.26 7.24
C TYR A 225 -2.57 18.85 6.63
N LEU A 226 -3.69 18.13 6.70
CA LEU A 226 -4.98 18.59 6.17
C LEU A 226 -5.52 19.82 6.91
N ALA A 227 -5.18 19.98 8.19
CA ALA A 227 -5.53 21.16 8.97
C ALA A 227 -4.68 22.41 8.64
N THR A 228 -3.59 22.25 7.90
CA THR A 228 -2.60 23.31 7.65
C THR A 228 -2.30 23.45 6.15
N THR A 229 -1.11 23.05 5.71
CA THR A 229 -0.59 23.18 4.34
C THR A 229 -1.41 22.39 3.32
N GLY A 230 -2.00 21.27 3.74
CA GLY A 230 -2.88 20.43 2.94
C GLY A 230 -4.34 20.90 2.92
N SER A 231 -4.65 22.10 3.43
CA SER A 231 -5.99 22.66 3.31
C SER A 231 -6.45 22.75 1.84
N GLY A 232 -7.75 22.55 1.61
CA GLY A 232 -8.31 22.51 0.25
C GLY A 232 -8.20 21.16 -0.47
N ILE A 233 -7.46 20.16 0.07
CA ILE A 233 -7.31 18.85 -0.59
C ILE A 233 -8.65 18.10 -0.63
N MET A 234 -9.46 18.21 0.42
CA MET A 234 -10.73 17.47 0.50
C MET A 234 -11.79 18.00 -0.46
N GLU A 235 -11.62 19.22 -0.97
CA GLU A 235 -12.46 19.89 -1.95
C GLU A 235 -12.01 19.64 -3.40
N GLU A 236 -10.82 19.07 -3.61
CA GLU A 236 -10.27 18.85 -4.96
C GLU A 236 -10.87 17.63 -5.63
N GLU A 237 -11.60 17.84 -6.74
CA GLU A 237 -12.16 16.75 -7.52
C GLU A 237 -11.13 16.18 -8.50
N PRO A 238 -11.10 14.84 -8.72
CA PRO A 238 -10.28 14.26 -9.76
C PRO A 238 -10.72 14.77 -11.15
N PRO A 239 -9.79 14.82 -12.13
CA PRO A 239 -10.15 15.01 -13.53
C PRO A 239 -11.23 14.02 -13.98
N GLU A 240 -12.10 14.43 -14.91
CA GLU A 240 -13.27 13.65 -15.33
C GLU A 240 -12.96 12.18 -15.70
N PRO A 241 -11.90 11.86 -16.48
CA PRO A 241 -11.55 10.48 -16.81
C PRO A 241 -11.17 9.61 -15.59
N LEU A 242 -10.80 10.25 -14.47
CA LEU A 242 -10.34 9.59 -13.26
C LEU A 242 -11.38 9.60 -12.14
N ARG A 243 -12.55 10.22 -12.33
CA ARG A 243 -13.61 10.32 -11.31
C ARG A 243 -14.09 8.96 -10.82
N ALA A 244 -14.21 7.97 -11.71
CA ALA A 244 -14.59 6.62 -11.32
C ALA A 244 -13.56 5.90 -10.44
N ARG A 245 -12.30 6.34 -10.48
CA ARG A 245 -11.16 5.73 -9.78
C ARG A 245 -10.77 6.49 -8.52
N TYR A 246 -10.87 7.81 -8.52
CA TYR A 246 -10.42 8.69 -7.43
C TYR A 246 -11.54 9.57 -6.84
N GLY A 247 -12.80 9.25 -7.11
CA GLY A 247 -13.96 10.01 -6.63
C GLY A 247 -14.30 9.82 -5.14
N GLY A 248 -13.62 8.88 -4.47
CA GLY A 248 -13.99 8.40 -3.13
C GLY A 248 -14.67 7.06 -3.19
#